data_AF-A0A358S915-F1
#
_entry.id   AF-A0A358S915-F1
#
_cell.length_a   1.000
_cell.length_b   1.000
_cell.length_c   1.000
_cell.angle_alpha   90.00
_cell.angle_beta   90.00
_cell.angle_gamma   90.00
#
_symmetry.space_group_name_H-M   'P 1'
#
loop_
_entity.id
_entity.type
_entity.pdbx_description
1 polymer ?
#
loop_
_entity_poly.entity_id
_entity_poly.type
_entity_poly.pdbx_seq_one_letter_code
_entity_poly.pdbx_strand_id
1 'polypeptide(L)'
;MALLLLELLRVFSLTMSILMIPFEVDPWEGFLILFYSLGISSLFLWRKWRKRPWNLLLVPLFLLLPLLLASTAERVYFAILYTGVLYVYFDVRLGILDPKDLSQRFKISYGLLLFLGVTASMTEGVRWILLINLPFLLLYFFSTILLSVALRHQEAGIAPKKSRNRILLYLLVSILFSAVLGTEEARDLLYTLLQQVGFVLLSLLSYIVYPFAFVFYALFSRLKGYFRPPQFDDSQGAELGEGFQEEFSSFVENAREYPALRTLLSLLLILSFLYLLYRFLRKRGEKPVEGLEYTEQRESLREHKVQRRKAVREKEPDGLYEKLRYRYRNYLLKLRKEMEIHLYDTSEEIAQRAEEVSSKEHVEIRKIYQEVRYGERTVTIELLNDFSKYLEDSQNEK
;
A
#
# COMPACT_ATOMS: atom_id res chain seq x y z
N MET A 1 -6.94 -16.37 11.53
CA MET A 1 -8.06 -15.57 12.08
C MET A 1 -7.98 -14.11 11.65
N ALA A 2 -7.00 -13.30 12.08
CA ALA A 2 -6.93 -11.87 11.71
C ALA A 2 -6.93 -11.61 10.18
N LEU A 3 -6.20 -12.42 9.40
CA LEU A 3 -6.18 -12.32 7.94
C LEU A 3 -7.54 -12.62 7.29
N LEU A 4 -8.21 -13.67 7.76
CA LEU A 4 -9.56 -14.04 7.28
C LEU A 4 -10.58 -12.97 7.64
N LEU A 5 -10.47 -12.36 8.83
CA LEU A 5 -11.35 -11.28 9.24
C LEU A 5 -11.16 -10.03 8.35
N LEU A 6 -9.91 -9.69 8.03
CA LEU A 6 -9.59 -8.62 7.08
C LEU A 6 -10.13 -8.89 5.67
N GLU A 7 -10.00 -10.13 5.22
CA GLU A 7 -10.52 -10.59 3.94
C GLU A 7 -12.05 -10.47 3.87
N LEU A 8 -12.74 -10.93 4.91
CA LEU A 8 -14.20 -10.81 5.03
C LEU A 8 -14.65 -9.34 5.12
N LEU A 9 -13.99 -8.55 5.97
CA LEU A 9 -14.28 -7.12 6.12
C LEU A 9 -14.17 -6.41 4.77
N ARG A 10 -13.13 -6.71 3.99
CA ARG A 10 -12.95 -6.19 2.64
C ARG A 10 -14.12 -6.56 1.72
N VAL A 11 -14.48 -7.83 1.64
CA VAL A 11 -15.53 -8.26 0.71
C VAL A 11 -16.90 -7.74 1.12
N PHE A 12 -17.19 -7.73 2.41
CA PHE A 12 -18.49 -7.31 2.91
C PHE A 12 -18.66 -5.79 2.74
N SER A 13 -17.63 -5.01 3.05
CA SER A 13 -17.65 -3.56 2.82
C SER A 13 -17.76 -3.21 1.33
N LEU A 14 -17.07 -3.93 0.44
CA LEU A 14 -17.23 -3.74 -1.01
C LEU A 14 -18.66 -4.05 -1.47
N THR A 15 -19.19 -5.19 -1.03
CA THR A 15 -20.54 -5.63 -1.40
C THR A 15 -21.58 -4.60 -0.92
N MET A 16 -21.42 -4.11 0.31
CA MET A 16 -22.25 -3.02 0.83
C MET A 16 -22.15 -1.76 -0.03
N SER A 17 -20.94 -1.30 -0.31
CA SER A 17 -20.74 -0.06 -1.08
C SER A 17 -21.34 -0.11 -2.49
N ILE A 18 -21.44 -1.31 -3.08
CA ILE A 18 -22.04 -1.50 -4.41
C ILE A 18 -23.56 -1.58 -4.30
N LEU A 19 -24.08 -2.37 -3.35
CA LEU A 19 -25.52 -2.62 -3.24
C LEU A 19 -26.27 -1.43 -2.61
N MET A 20 -25.63 -0.62 -1.78
CA MET A 20 -26.27 0.58 -1.24
C MET A 20 -26.56 1.64 -2.31
N ILE A 21 -25.90 1.60 -3.47
CA ILE A 21 -26.16 2.52 -4.58
C ILE A 21 -27.59 2.38 -5.13
N PRO A 22 -28.04 1.18 -5.58
CA PRO A 22 -29.38 1.01 -6.13
C PRO A 22 -30.50 0.80 -5.09
N PHE A 23 -30.18 0.54 -3.81
CA PHE A 23 -31.18 0.14 -2.80
C PHE A 23 -31.37 1.14 -1.65
N GLU A 24 -30.71 2.31 -1.71
CA GLU A 24 -30.88 3.44 -0.77
C GLU A 24 -30.91 3.03 0.71
N VAL A 25 -30.02 2.11 1.10
CA VAL A 25 -29.93 1.64 2.49
C VAL A 25 -29.22 2.69 3.33
N ASP A 26 -29.72 2.94 4.54
CA ASP A 26 -29.09 3.87 5.47
C ASP A 26 -27.71 3.36 5.91
N PRO A 27 -26.68 4.22 6.06
CA PRO A 27 -25.35 3.79 6.48
C PRO A 27 -25.35 3.04 7.81
N TRP A 28 -26.18 3.47 8.77
CA TRP A 28 -26.30 2.82 10.07
C TRP A 28 -26.87 1.39 9.97
N GLU A 29 -27.91 1.21 9.15
CA GLU A 29 -28.44 -0.12 8.85
C GLU A 29 -27.38 -0.99 8.15
N GLY A 30 -26.67 -0.42 7.18
CA GLY A 30 -25.55 -1.08 6.51
C GLY A 30 -24.46 -1.53 7.49
N PHE A 31 -24.12 -0.72 8.50
CA PHE A 31 -23.15 -1.08 9.53
C PHE A 31 -23.66 -2.22 10.42
N LEU A 32 -24.93 -2.20 10.82
CA LEU A 32 -25.54 -3.29 11.59
C LEU A 32 -25.48 -4.60 10.82
N ILE A 33 -25.85 -4.60 9.54
CA ILE A 33 -25.80 -5.78 8.68
C ILE A 33 -24.35 -6.26 8.48
N LEU A 34 -23.41 -5.33 8.30
CA LEU A 34 -21.98 -5.64 8.16
C LEU A 34 -21.42 -6.30 9.44
N PHE A 35 -21.69 -5.74 10.62
CA PHE A 35 -21.23 -6.33 11.88
C PHE A 35 -21.87 -7.66 12.18
N TYR A 36 -23.17 -7.80 11.90
CA TYR A 36 -23.88 -9.06 12.03
C TYR A 36 -23.30 -10.15 11.14
N SER A 37 -23.12 -9.85 9.86
CA SER A 37 -22.52 -10.79 8.91
C SER A 37 -21.09 -11.14 9.30
N LEU A 38 -20.27 -10.19 9.75
CA LEU A 38 -18.93 -10.49 10.29
C LEU A 38 -18.98 -11.37 11.54
N GLY A 39 -19.91 -11.11 12.45
CA GLY A 39 -20.13 -11.90 13.67
C GLY A 39 -20.43 -13.37 13.34
N ILE A 40 -21.43 -13.59 12.48
CA ILE A 40 -21.79 -14.93 11.98
C ILE A 40 -20.60 -15.62 11.33
N SER A 41 -19.92 -14.91 10.43
CA SER A 41 -18.76 -15.41 9.70
C SER A 41 -17.63 -15.81 10.67
N SER A 42 -17.40 -15.02 11.71
CA SER A 42 -16.38 -15.28 12.72
C SER A 42 -16.71 -16.50 13.58
N LEU A 43 -17.98 -16.66 13.98
CA LEU A 43 -18.47 -17.82 14.73
C LEU A 43 -18.31 -19.10 13.91
N PHE A 44 -18.65 -19.03 12.62
CA PHE A 44 -18.51 -20.16 11.70
C PHE A 44 -17.05 -20.57 11.50
N LEU A 45 -16.16 -19.59 11.31
CA LEU A 45 -14.72 -19.80 11.22
C LEU A 45 -14.11 -20.34 12.52
N TRP A 46 -14.59 -19.89 13.67
CA TRP A 46 -14.08 -20.34 14.97
C TRP A 46 -14.43 -21.81 15.24
N ARG A 47 -15.66 -22.23 14.91
CA ARG A 47 -16.14 -23.58 15.25
C ARG A 47 -15.60 -24.70 14.35
N LYS A 48 -14.68 -24.41 13.42
CA LYS A 48 -14.11 -25.38 12.45
C LYS A 48 -15.20 -26.16 11.68
N TRP A 49 -16.36 -25.54 11.44
CA TRP A 49 -17.54 -26.15 10.79
C TRP A 49 -17.39 -26.31 9.27
N ARG A 50 -16.23 -26.80 8.82
CA ARG A 50 -15.90 -26.97 7.40
C ARG A 50 -16.47 -28.27 6.80
N LYS A 51 -17.55 -28.82 7.35
CA LYS A 51 -18.25 -29.98 6.77
C LYS A 51 -19.41 -29.47 5.92
N ARG A 52 -19.46 -29.93 4.65
CA ARG A 52 -20.39 -29.48 3.59
C ARG A 52 -21.85 -29.18 4.00
N PRO A 53 -22.55 -29.94 4.87
CA PRO A 53 -23.95 -29.62 5.16
C PRO A 53 -24.14 -28.36 6.02
N TRP A 54 -23.11 -27.94 6.79
CA TRP A 54 -23.22 -26.77 7.67
C TRP A 54 -23.04 -25.43 6.94
N ASN A 55 -22.44 -25.44 5.74
CA ASN A 55 -22.34 -24.23 4.90
C ASN A 55 -23.73 -23.74 4.45
N LEU A 56 -24.70 -24.65 4.29
CA LEU A 56 -26.07 -24.28 3.90
C LEU A 56 -26.81 -23.54 5.01
N LEU A 57 -26.43 -23.73 6.28
CA LEU A 57 -27.00 -22.99 7.41
C LEU A 57 -26.52 -21.53 7.46
N LEU A 58 -25.46 -21.17 6.71
CA LEU A 58 -25.02 -19.78 6.62
C LEU A 58 -26.01 -18.90 5.85
N VAL A 59 -26.68 -19.45 4.84
CA VAL A 59 -27.64 -18.71 4.02
C VAL A 59 -28.79 -18.14 4.89
N PRO A 60 -29.56 -18.95 5.64
CA PRO A 60 -30.63 -18.41 6.48
C PRO A 60 -30.09 -17.49 7.58
N LEU A 61 -28.89 -17.76 8.10
CA LEU A 61 -28.28 -16.90 9.11
C LEU A 61 -27.93 -15.51 8.55
N PHE A 62 -27.33 -15.43 7.36
CA PHE A 62 -27.02 -14.14 6.74
C PHE A 62 -28.28 -13.37 6.32
N LEU A 63 -29.35 -14.09 5.95
CA LEU A 63 -30.60 -13.49 5.50
C LEU A 63 -31.44 -12.93 6.66
N LEU A 64 -31.31 -13.47 7.88
CA LEU A 64 -32.16 -13.12 9.03
C LEU A 64 -32.17 -11.61 9.36
N LEU A 65 -31.02 -11.00 9.63
CA LEU A 65 -31.00 -9.58 10.02
C LEU A 65 -31.37 -8.63 8.88
N PRO A 66 -30.82 -8.75 7.65
CA PRO A 66 -31.23 -7.89 6.54
C PRO A 66 -32.73 -7.95 6.26
N LEU A 67 -33.35 -9.14 6.38
CA LEU A 67 -34.79 -9.31 6.16
C LEU A 67 -35.62 -8.67 7.28
N LEU A 68 -35.16 -8.73 8.54
CA LEU A 68 -35.83 -8.07 9.67
C LEU A 68 -35.83 -6.54 9.53
N LEU A 69 -34.80 -5.97 8.88
CA LEU A 69 -34.69 -4.54 8.59
C LEU A 69 -35.36 -4.14 7.26
N ALA A 70 -35.78 -5.13 6.46
CA ALA A 70 -36.39 -4.90 5.16
C ALA A 70 -37.87 -4.53 5.30
N SER A 71 -38.15 -3.23 5.34
CA SER A 71 -39.51 -2.68 5.31
C SER A 71 -40.10 -2.55 3.90
N THR A 72 -39.25 -2.55 2.87
CA THR A 72 -39.65 -2.36 1.46
C THR A 72 -39.19 -3.52 0.57
N ALA A 73 -39.83 -3.68 -0.60
CA ALA A 73 -39.45 -4.72 -1.57
C ALA A 73 -37.99 -4.57 -2.06
N GLU A 74 -37.53 -3.33 -2.22
CA GLU A 74 -36.13 -3.01 -2.56
C GLU A 74 -35.16 -3.53 -1.51
N ARG A 75 -35.46 -3.34 -0.21
CA ARG A 75 -34.64 -3.86 0.88
C ARG A 75 -34.67 -5.39 0.96
N VAL A 76 -35.75 -6.04 0.54
CA VAL A 76 -35.80 -7.51 0.40
C VAL A 76 -34.87 -7.98 -0.74
N TYR A 77 -34.88 -7.30 -1.90
CA TYR A 77 -33.96 -7.63 -2.98
C TYR A 77 -32.50 -7.40 -2.58
N PHE A 78 -32.20 -6.32 -1.86
CA PHE A 78 -30.91 -6.07 -1.26
C PHE A 78 -30.47 -7.24 -0.36
N ALA A 79 -31.34 -7.69 0.56
CA ALA A 79 -31.05 -8.78 1.49
C ALA A 79 -30.70 -10.09 0.76
N ILE A 80 -31.47 -10.42 -0.28
CA ILE A 80 -31.26 -11.62 -1.10
C ILE A 80 -29.93 -11.53 -1.86
N LEU A 81 -29.67 -10.40 -2.54
CA LEU A 81 -28.45 -10.20 -3.31
C LEU A 81 -27.20 -10.18 -2.43
N TYR A 82 -27.25 -9.43 -1.31
CA TYR A 82 -26.16 -9.38 -0.35
C TYR A 82 -25.83 -10.79 0.16
N THR A 83 -26.86 -11.53 0.61
CA THR A 83 -26.70 -12.90 1.11
C THR A 83 -26.14 -13.83 0.03
N GLY A 84 -26.63 -13.74 -1.20
CA GLY A 84 -26.17 -14.55 -2.33
C GLY A 84 -24.69 -14.31 -2.65
N VAL A 85 -24.27 -13.05 -2.74
CA VAL A 85 -22.86 -12.68 -2.97
C VAL A 85 -21.97 -13.20 -1.84
N LEU A 86 -22.39 -13.02 -0.59
CA LEU A 86 -21.63 -13.50 0.56
C LEU A 86 -21.51 -15.02 0.60
N TYR A 87 -22.59 -15.74 0.31
CA TYR A 87 -22.59 -17.20 0.27
C TYR A 87 -21.64 -17.73 -0.81
N VAL A 88 -21.73 -17.21 -2.03
CA VAL A 88 -20.82 -17.59 -3.14
C VAL A 88 -19.38 -17.32 -2.76
N TYR A 89 -19.10 -16.18 -2.12
CA TYR A 89 -17.75 -15.87 -1.64
C TYR A 89 -17.26 -16.89 -0.60
N PHE A 90 -18.10 -17.19 0.40
CA PHE A 90 -17.78 -18.10 1.48
C PHE A 90 -17.50 -19.52 1.00
N ASP A 91 -18.28 -20.02 0.03
CA ASP A 91 -18.17 -21.38 -0.46
C ASP A 91 -17.01 -21.56 -1.45
N VAL A 92 -16.80 -20.58 -2.34
CA VAL A 92 -15.87 -20.73 -3.49
C VAL A 92 -14.51 -20.07 -3.27
N ARG A 93 -14.44 -18.93 -2.58
CA ARG A 93 -13.26 -18.03 -2.62
C ARG A 93 -12.52 -17.87 -1.29
N LEU A 94 -13.14 -18.23 -0.17
CA LEU A 94 -12.58 -17.95 1.16
C LEU A 94 -11.21 -18.64 1.37
N GLY A 95 -10.19 -17.83 1.68
CA GLY A 95 -8.84 -18.32 1.98
C GLY A 95 -7.96 -18.59 0.76
N ILE A 96 -8.45 -18.32 -0.45
CA ILE A 96 -7.64 -18.34 -1.68
C ILE A 96 -7.18 -16.90 -1.95
N LEU A 97 -6.08 -16.51 -1.29
CA LEU A 97 -5.50 -15.17 -1.43
C LEU A 97 -4.08 -15.27 -2.01
N ASP A 98 -3.91 -14.82 -3.24
CA ASP A 98 -2.60 -14.52 -3.81
C ASP A 98 -2.30 -13.01 -3.66
N PRO A 99 -1.18 -12.63 -3.02
CA PRO A 99 -0.79 -11.22 -2.85
C PRO A 99 -0.60 -10.46 -4.18
N LYS A 100 -0.24 -11.13 -5.28
CA LYS A 100 -0.14 -10.50 -6.61
C LYS A 100 -1.51 -10.07 -7.13
N ASP A 101 -2.50 -10.96 -6.98
CA ASP A 101 -3.90 -10.72 -7.31
C ASP A 101 -4.48 -9.54 -6.51
N LEU A 102 -4.07 -9.41 -5.25
CA LEU A 102 -4.51 -8.35 -4.36
C LEU A 102 -4.01 -6.97 -4.80
N SER A 103 -2.77 -6.87 -5.27
CA SER A 103 -2.23 -5.61 -5.80
C SER A 103 -2.97 -5.16 -7.05
N GLN A 104 -3.30 -6.09 -7.95
CA GLN A 104 -4.05 -5.76 -9.16
C GLN A 104 -5.49 -5.33 -8.85
N ARG A 105 -6.17 -6.06 -7.97
CA ARG A 105 -7.53 -5.71 -7.52
C ARG A 105 -7.56 -4.36 -6.81
N PHE A 106 -6.53 -4.02 -6.04
CA PHE A 106 -6.39 -2.71 -5.41
C PHE A 106 -6.22 -1.58 -6.43
N LYS A 107 -5.45 -1.80 -7.51
CA LYS A 107 -5.33 -0.81 -8.61
C LYS A 107 -6.67 -0.58 -9.30
N ILE A 108 -7.42 -1.66 -9.56
CA ILE A 108 -8.73 -1.59 -10.20
C ILE A 108 -9.71 -0.83 -9.31
N SER A 109 -9.78 -1.18 -8.02
CA SER A 109 -10.71 -0.52 -7.11
C SER A 109 -10.34 0.94 -6.80
N TYR A 110 -9.05 1.25 -6.75
CA TYR A 110 -8.58 2.65 -6.68
C TYR A 110 -8.95 3.44 -7.94
N GLY A 111 -8.78 2.86 -9.12
CA GLY A 111 -9.20 3.47 -10.39
C GLY A 111 -10.71 3.71 -10.45
N LEU A 112 -11.50 2.75 -9.96
CA LEU A 112 -12.95 2.85 -9.88
C LEU A 112 -13.40 3.94 -8.88
N LEU A 113 -12.74 4.05 -7.72
CA LEU A 113 -12.97 5.13 -6.76
C LEU A 113 -12.65 6.52 -7.34
N LEU A 114 -11.54 6.66 -8.07
CA LEU A 114 -11.20 7.91 -8.74
C LEU A 114 -12.22 8.26 -9.82
N PHE A 115 -12.62 7.28 -10.65
CA PHE A 115 -13.64 7.46 -11.67
C PHE A 115 -14.95 7.94 -11.04
N LEU A 116 -15.41 7.26 -9.99
CA LEU A 116 -16.62 7.66 -9.27
C LEU A 116 -16.48 9.07 -8.69
N GLY A 117 -15.35 9.40 -8.05
CA GLY A 117 -15.09 10.74 -7.53
C GLY A 117 -15.15 11.84 -8.60
N VAL A 118 -14.60 11.59 -9.79
CA VAL A 118 -14.72 12.50 -10.93
C VAL A 118 -16.18 12.62 -11.37
N THR A 119 -16.91 11.51 -11.53
CA THR A 119 -18.33 11.56 -11.93
C THR A 119 -19.22 12.29 -10.90
N ALA A 120 -18.94 12.15 -9.61
CA ALA A 120 -19.62 12.89 -8.55
C ALA A 120 -19.34 14.39 -8.57
N SER A 121 -18.15 14.81 -9.03
CA SER A 121 -17.87 16.24 -9.22
C SER A 121 -18.70 16.87 -10.35
N MET A 122 -19.17 16.05 -11.30
CA MET A 122 -19.93 16.52 -12.47
C MET A 122 -21.45 16.42 -12.28
N THR A 123 -21.93 15.58 -11.36
CA THR A 123 -23.37 15.29 -11.21
C THR A 123 -23.78 15.23 -9.74
N GLU A 124 -24.74 16.07 -9.34
CA GLU A 124 -25.16 16.18 -7.93
C GLU A 124 -25.81 14.90 -7.39
N GLY A 125 -26.51 14.13 -8.23
CA GLY A 125 -27.08 12.83 -7.83
C GLY A 125 -25.99 11.82 -7.45
N VAL A 126 -24.93 11.73 -8.25
CA VAL A 126 -23.80 10.82 -7.96
C VAL A 126 -23.01 11.29 -6.74
N ARG A 127 -22.95 12.61 -6.47
CA ARG A 127 -22.36 13.16 -5.25
C ARG A 127 -23.03 12.62 -4.00
N TRP A 128 -24.35 12.70 -3.92
CA TRP A 128 -25.10 12.21 -2.75
C TRP A 128 -24.92 10.70 -2.55
N ILE A 129 -25.03 9.93 -3.62
CA ILE A 129 -24.82 8.49 -3.61
C ILE A 129 -23.40 8.15 -3.08
N LEU A 130 -22.37 8.86 -3.52
CA LEU A 130 -21.01 8.62 -3.04
C LEU A 130 -20.79 9.01 -1.59
N LEU A 131 -21.37 10.11 -1.13
CA LEU A 131 -21.28 10.51 0.28
C LEU A 131 -21.93 9.46 1.19
N ILE A 132 -23.09 8.93 0.79
CA ILE A 132 -23.77 7.86 1.53
C ILE A 132 -22.91 6.59 1.62
N ASN A 133 -22.21 6.25 0.54
CA ASN A 133 -21.37 5.05 0.44
C ASN A 133 -19.93 5.20 0.96
N LEU A 134 -19.47 6.43 1.16
CA LEU A 134 -18.12 6.77 1.62
C LEU A 134 -17.62 5.93 2.81
N PRO A 135 -18.39 5.72 3.89
CA PRO A 135 -17.92 4.92 5.03
C PRO A 135 -17.53 3.49 4.64
N PHE A 136 -18.31 2.83 3.77
CA PHE A 136 -18.02 1.46 3.35
C PHE A 136 -16.88 1.39 2.33
N LEU A 137 -16.77 2.40 1.45
CA LEU A 137 -15.66 2.52 0.51
C LEU A 137 -14.32 2.71 1.24
N LEU A 138 -14.29 3.55 2.28
CA LEU A 138 -13.09 3.74 3.11
C LEU A 138 -12.76 2.48 3.89
N LEU A 139 -13.76 1.81 4.46
CA LEU A 139 -13.57 0.54 5.17
C LEU A 139 -13.00 -0.54 4.24
N TYR A 140 -13.50 -0.63 3.01
CA TYR A 140 -12.96 -1.50 1.97
C TYR A 140 -11.50 -1.14 1.64
N PHE A 141 -11.20 0.15 1.47
CA PHE A 141 -9.87 0.61 1.12
C PHE A 141 -8.85 0.31 2.23
N PHE A 142 -9.16 0.65 3.48
CA PHE A 142 -8.30 0.39 4.62
C PHE A 142 -8.12 -1.11 4.89
N SER A 143 -9.19 -1.90 4.82
CA SER A 143 -9.09 -3.36 4.97
C SER A 143 -8.23 -3.99 3.87
N THR A 144 -8.30 -3.48 2.64
CA THR A 144 -7.42 -3.95 1.54
C THR A 144 -5.96 -3.61 1.77
N ILE A 145 -5.65 -2.38 2.22
CA ILE A 145 -4.27 -1.97 2.56
C ILE A 145 -3.73 -2.83 3.70
N LEU A 146 -4.51 -2.97 4.79
CA LEU A 146 -4.10 -3.76 5.95
C LEU A 146 -3.91 -5.24 5.59
N LEU A 147 -4.78 -5.81 4.74
CA LEU A 147 -4.64 -7.18 4.25
C LEU A 147 -3.36 -7.33 3.40
N SER A 148 -3.08 -6.39 2.50
CA SER A 148 -1.84 -6.42 1.70
C SER A 148 -0.59 -6.34 2.58
N VAL A 149 -0.59 -5.48 3.60
CA VAL A 149 0.51 -5.34 4.55
C VAL A 149 0.67 -6.62 5.38
N ALA A 150 -0.45 -7.18 5.85
CA ALA A 150 -0.46 -8.40 6.66
C ALA A 150 0.06 -9.61 5.88
N LEU A 151 -0.31 -9.76 4.60
CA LEU A 151 0.21 -10.81 3.72
C LEU A 151 1.71 -10.65 3.46
N ARG A 152 2.17 -9.43 3.14
CA ARG A 152 3.62 -9.16 2.97
C ARG A 152 4.42 -9.45 4.24
N HIS A 153 3.88 -9.12 5.41
CA HIS A 153 4.51 -9.45 6.69
C HIS A 153 4.58 -10.96 6.95
N GLN A 154 3.57 -11.71 6.51
CA GLN A 154 3.57 -13.18 6.60
C GLN A 154 4.60 -13.79 5.64
N GLU A 155 4.67 -13.30 4.39
CA GLU A 155 5.70 -13.71 3.42
C GLU A 155 7.12 -13.42 3.92
N ALA A 156 7.31 -12.27 4.58
CA ALA A 156 8.60 -11.86 5.15
C ALA A 156 8.96 -12.56 6.48
N GLY A 157 8.16 -13.51 6.96
CA GLY A 157 8.46 -14.28 8.18
C GLY A 157 8.50 -13.46 9.48
N ILE A 158 7.91 -12.26 9.51
CA ILE A 158 7.95 -11.37 10.68
C ILE A 158 7.14 -11.96 11.82
N ALA A 159 7.71 -11.91 13.04
CA ALA A 159 7.11 -12.50 14.24
C ALA A 159 5.62 -12.11 14.40
N PRO A 160 4.70 -13.10 14.42
CA PRO A 160 3.27 -12.86 14.18
C PRO A 160 2.59 -12.05 15.29
N LYS A 161 3.11 -12.06 16.53
CA LYS A 161 2.44 -11.42 17.68
C LYS A 161 2.47 -9.89 17.64
N LYS A 162 3.63 -9.27 17.37
CA LYS A 162 3.76 -7.79 17.39
C LYS A 162 3.08 -7.15 16.18
N SER A 163 3.16 -7.78 15.01
CA SER A 163 2.49 -7.30 13.79
C SER A 163 0.96 -7.40 13.90
N ARG A 164 0.45 -8.52 14.44
CA ARG A 164 -1.01 -8.74 14.60
C ARG A 164 -1.69 -7.68 15.45
N ASN A 165 -1.10 -7.28 16.57
CA ASN A 165 -1.72 -6.27 17.44
C ASN A 165 -1.81 -4.90 16.78
N ARG A 166 -0.80 -4.50 15.99
CA ARG A 166 -0.83 -3.25 15.23
C ARG A 166 -1.89 -3.29 14.13
N ILE A 167 -1.97 -4.41 13.40
CA ILE A 167 -2.98 -4.61 12.36
C ILE A 167 -4.40 -4.54 12.96
N LEU A 168 -4.63 -5.19 14.11
CA LEU A 168 -5.92 -5.13 14.80
C LEU A 168 -6.26 -3.72 15.30
N LEU A 169 -5.28 -3.00 15.85
CA LEU A 169 -5.46 -1.61 16.27
C LEU A 169 -5.87 -0.73 15.08
N TYR A 170 -5.16 -0.83 13.95
CA TYR A 170 -5.48 -0.06 12.76
C TYR A 170 -6.84 -0.45 12.17
N LEU A 171 -7.21 -1.73 12.19
CA LEU A 171 -8.54 -2.18 11.78
C LEU A 171 -9.63 -1.57 12.67
N LEU A 172 -9.44 -1.55 13.99
CA LEU A 172 -10.39 -0.95 14.93
C LEU A 172 -10.52 0.56 14.69
N VAL A 173 -9.40 1.27 14.50
CA VAL A 173 -9.40 2.70 14.16
C VAL A 173 -10.12 2.95 12.83
N SER A 174 -9.88 2.13 11.80
CA SER A 174 -10.56 2.26 10.50
C SER A 174 -12.07 2.02 10.61
N ILE A 175 -12.51 1.05 11.41
CA ILE A 175 -13.93 0.81 11.67
C ILE A 175 -14.56 2.00 12.38
N LEU A 176 -13.94 2.50 13.45
CA LEU A 176 -14.46 3.65 14.21
C LEU A 176 -14.53 4.90 13.34
N PHE A 177 -13.47 5.18 12.58
CA PHE A 177 -13.44 6.31 11.65
C PHE A 177 -14.54 6.20 10.58
N SER A 178 -14.73 5.00 10.03
CA SER A 178 -15.80 4.77 9.03
C SER A 178 -17.18 4.92 9.67
N ALA A 179 -17.39 4.46 10.90
CA ALA A 179 -18.66 4.60 11.61
C ALA A 179 -19.00 6.06 11.92
N VAL A 180 -18.01 6.87 12.31
CA VAL A 180 -18.18 8.32 12.49
C VAL A 180 -18.63 8.97 11.17
N LEU A 181 -18.02 8.60 10.05
CA LEU A 181 -18.46 9.04 8.71
C LEU A 181 -19.81 8.48 8.25
N GLY A 182 -20.43 7.60 9.04
CA GLY A 182 -21.80 7.16 8.82
C GLY A 182 -22.84 8.24 9.13
N THR A 183 -22.49 9.27 9.92
CA THR A 183 -23.42 10.38 10.23
C THR A 183 -23.41 11.45 9.15
N GLU A 184 -24.54 12.12 8.98
CA GLU A 184 -24.67 13.23 8.03
C GLU A 184 -23.72 14.38 8.37
N GLU A 185 -23.64 14.76 9.66
CA GLU A 185 -22.81 15.88 10.11
C GLU A 185 -21.33 15.62 9.85
N ALA A 186 -20.85 14.39 10.07
CA ALA A 186 -19.46 14.04 9.81
C ALA A 186 -19.12 14.07 8.32
N ARG A 187 -20.05 13.66 7.45
CA ARG A 187 -19.88 13.72 6.00
C ARG A 187 -19.85 15.16 5.50
N ASP A 188 -20.72 16.01 6.02
CA ASP A 188 -20.79 17.43 5.68
C ASP A 188 -19.54 18.18 6.17
N LEU A 189 -19.08 17.88 7.39
CA LEU A 189 -17.81 18.40 7.90
C LEU A 189 -16.62 17.95 7.04
N LEU A 190 -16.56 16.68 6.66
CA LEU A 190 -15.48 16.18 5.79
C LEU A 190 -15.53 16.85 4.40
N TYR A 191 -16.72 17.04 3.85
CA TYR A 191 -16.92 17.70 2.58
C TYR A 191 -16.52 19.17 2.61
N THR A 192 -16.96 19.92 3.63
CA THR A 192 -16.59 21.34 3.79
C THR A 192 -15.09 21.51 3.99
N LEU A 193 -14.44 20.63 4.77
CA LEU A 193 -12.99 20.61 4.90
C LEU A 193 -12.29 20.34 3.56
N LEU A 194 -12.75 19.35 2.79
CA LEU A 194 -12.19 19.06 1.46
C LEU A 194 -12.36 20.23 0.51
N GLN A 195 -13.51 20.92 0.54
CA GLN A 195 -13.75 22.12 -0.28
C GLN A 195 -12.80 23.25 0.12
N GLN A 196 -12.61 23.50 1.41
CA GLN A 196 -11.69 24.52 1.90
C GLN A 196 -10.24 24.23 1.49
N VAL A 197 -9.78 22.99 1.67
CA VAL A 197 -8.45 22.56 1.22
C VAL A 197 -8.32 22.71 -0.30
N GLY A 198 -9.34 22.30 -1.05
CA GLY A 198 -9.38 22.47 -2.51
C GLY A 198 -9.28 23.93 -2.93
N PHE A 199 -10.00 24.83 -2.25
CA PHE A 199 -9.94 26.27 -2.49
C PHE A 199 -8.56 26.85 -2.18
N VAL A 200 -7.93 26.46 -1.07
CA VAL A 200 -6.57 26.87 -0.71
C VAL A 200 -5.54 26.35 -1.73
N LEU A 201 -5.67 25.11 -2.19
CA LEU A 201 -4.78 24.58 -3.23
C LEU A 201 -4.97 25.30 -4.57
N LEU A 202 -6.22 25.60 -4.95
CA LEU A 202 -6.54 26.37 -6.14
C LEU A 202 -5.98 27.80 -6.05
N SER A 203 -6.08 28.43 -4.88
CA SER A 203 -5.54 29.78 -4.68
C SER A 203 -4.02 29.78 -4.75
N LEU A 204 -3.34 28.81 -4.12
CA LEU A 204 -1.89 28.62 -4.26
C LEU A 204 -1.47 28.38 -5.72
N LEU A 205 -2.20 27.52 -6.45
CA LEU A 205 -1.96 27.28 -7.87
C LEU A 205 -2.13 28.58 -8.68
N SER A 206 -3.14 29.38 -8.35
CA SER A 206 -3.38 30.67 -9.01
C SER A 206 -2.21 31.63 -8.81
N TYR A 207 -1.60 31.68 -7.62
CA TYR A 207 -0.40 32.48 -7.36
C TYR A 207 0.81 32.02 -8.18
N ILE A 208 0.95 30.72 -8.42
CA ILE A 208 2.03 30.17 -9.26
C ILE A 208 1.80 30.50 -10.73
N VAL A 209 0.55 30.43 -11.21
CA VAL A 209 0.20 30.71 -12.61
C VAL A 209 0.19 32.22 -12.91
N TYR A 210 -0.10 33.06 -11.91
CA TYR A 210 -0.18 34.52 -12.01
C TYR A 210 1.01 35.18 -12.74
N PRO A 211 2.29 34.96 -12.37
CA PRO A 211 3.42 35.58 -13.06
C PRO A 211 3.52 35.15 -14.53
N PHE A 212 3.16 33.90 -14.87
CA PHE A 212 3.16 33.44 -16.26
C PHE A 212 2.05 34.09 -17.08
N ALA A 213 0.85 34.22 -16.50
CA ALA A 213 -0.26 34.93 -17.13
C ALA A 213 0.08 36.40 -17.38
N PHE A 214 0.76 37.05 -16.42
CA PHE A 214 1.23 38.43 -16.56
C PHE A 214 2.25 38.59 -17.69
N VAL A 215 3.28 37.73 -17.74
CA VAL A 215 4.29 37.74 -18.81
C VAL A 215 3.64 37.50 -20.18
N PHE A 216 2.71 36.54 -20.26
CA PHE A 216 1.99 36.25 -21.50
C PHE A 216 1.14 37.44 -21.97
N TYR A 217 0.40 38.07 -21.06
CA TYR A 217 -0.40 39.26 -21.36
C TYR A 217 0.48 40.44 -21.80
N ALA A 218 1.60 40.68 -21.12
CA ALA A 218 2.57 41.73 -21.49
C ALA A 218 3.25 41.47 -22.84
N LEU A 219 3.51 40.21 -23.19
CA LEU A 219 4.03 39.83 -24.50
C LEU A 219 2.98 40.07 -25.60
N PHE A 220 1.74 39.67 -25.33
CA PHE A 220 0.62 39.80 -26.26
C PHE A 220 0.21 41.25 -26.50
N SER A 221 0.24 42.11 -25.47
CA SER A 221 -0.03 43.54 -25.60
C SER A 221 1.04 44.23 -26.46
N ARG A 222 2.31 43.86 -26.30
CA ARG A 222 3.40 44.32 -27.19
C ARG A 222 3.23 43.85 -28.63
N LEU A 223 2.83 42.60 -28.84
CA LEU A 223 2.52 42.05 -30.18
C LEU A 223 1.33 42.76 -30.84
N LYS A 224 0.26 43.06 -30.10
CA LYS A 224 -0.88 43.85 -30.61
C LYS A 224 -0.48 45.25 -31.04
N GLY A 225 0.47 45.88 -30.35
CA GLY A 225 1.06 47.16 -30.76
C GLY A 225 1.72 47.11 -32.13
N TYR A 226 2.26 45.95 -32.52
CA TYR A 226 2.95 45.75 -33.81
C TYR A 226 2.00 45.58 -35.01
N PHE A 227 0.73 45.20 -34.77
CA PHE A 227 -0.30 45.02 -35.81
C PHE A 227 -1.32 46.16 -35.87
N ARG A 228 -1.13 47.26 -35.10
CA ARG A 228 -2.01 48.42 -35.16
C ARG A 228 -1.75 49.22 -36.45
N PRO A 229 -2.78 49.51 -37.27
CA PRO A 229 -2.62 50.38 -38.43
C PRO A 229 -2.21 51.80 -37.97
N PRO A 230 -1.38 52.51 -38.76
CA PRO A 230 -0.63 53.70 -38.33
C PRO A 230 -1.46 55.00 -38.19
N GLN A 231 -2.75 54.93 -37.86
CA GLN A 231 -3.65 56.09 -37.81
C GLN A 231 -4.19 56.43 -36.40
N PHE A 232 -3.53 55.99 -35.33
CA PHE A 232 -3.85 56.48 -33.99
C PHE A 232 -2.70 57.31 -33.42
N ASP A 233 -3.06 58.55 -33.09
CA ASP A 233 -2.22 59.63 -32.60
C ASP A 233 -1.36 59.23 -31.40
N ASP A 234 -0.06 59.53 -31.48
CA ASP A 234 0.96 59.26 -30.48
C ASP A 234 0.78 60.20 -29.27
N SER A 235 0.05 59.76 -28.25
CA SER A 235 0.14 60.36 -26.91
C SER A 235 0.03 59.37 -25.74
N GLN A 236 0.07 58.07 -26.02
CA GLN A 236 0.29 57.04 -24.99
C GLN A 236 1.30 56.04 -25.51
N GLY A 237 2.56 56.48 -25.52
CA GLY A 237 3.70 55.58 -25.59
C GLY A 237 3.52 54.48 -24.54
N ALA A 238 3.80 53.25 -24.92
CA ALA A 238 3.66 52.05 -24.13
C ALA A 238 4.65 52.00 -22.94
N GLU A 239 4.51 52.94 -22.02
CA GLU A 239 5.00 52.76 -20.65
C GLU A 239 4.05 51.76 -19.99
N LEU A 240 4.62 50.68 -19.46
CA LEU A 240 3.93 49.80 -18.53
C LEU A 240 3.72 50.59 -17.22
N GLY A 241 2.83 51.59 -17.26
CA GLY A 241 2.51 52.45 -16.13
C GLY A 241 1.65 51.74 -15.10
N GLU A 242 1.48 52.35 -13.93
CA GLU A 242 0.72 51.83 -12.78
C GLU A 242 -0.70 51.37 -13.15
N GLY A 243 -1.33 51.98 -14.17
CA GLY A 243 -2.62 51.55 -14.73
C GLY A 243 -2.62 50.14 -15.35
N PHE A 244 -1.49 49.65 -15.87
CA PHE A 244 -1.36 48.27 -16.37
C PHE A 244 -1.44 47.25 -15.23
N GLN A 245 -0.92 47.59 -14.06
CA GLN A 245 -0.95 46.74 -12.88
C GLN A 245 -2.36 46.71 -12.25
N GLU A 246 -3.08 47.84 -12.25
CA GLU A 246 -4.48 47.93 -11.81
C GLU A 246 -5.47 47.25 -12.79
N GLU A 247 -5.27 47.41 -14.10
CA GLU A 247 -6.11 46.75 -15.10
C GLU A 247 -5.88 45.23 -15.13
N PHE A 248 -4.65 44.79 -14.90
CA PHE A 248 -4.34 43.36 -14.75
C PHE A 248 -4.82 42.79 -13.42
N SER A 249 -4.66 43.51 -12.29
CA SER A 249 -5.15 43.03 -11.00
C SER A 249 -6.67 42.90 -10.99
N SER A 250 -7.39 43.88 -11.54
CA SER A 250 -8.84 43.81 -11.72
C SER A 250 -9.28 42.73 -12.72
N PHE A 251 -8.55 42.53 -13.82
CA PHE A 251 -8.79 41.41 -14.72
C PHE A 251 -8.59 40.06 -14.01
N VAL A 252 -7.59 39.93 -13.13
CA VAL A 252 -7.31 38.68 -12.40
C VAL A 252 -8.29 38.43 -11.26
N GLU A 253 -8.68 39.46 -10.52
CA GLU A 253 -9.74 39.37 -9.52
C GLU A 253 -11.04 38.91 -10.16
N ASN A 254 -11.41 39.50 -11.30
CA ASN A 254 -12.55 39.07 -12.08
C ASN A 254 -12.31 37.70 -12.74
N ALA A 255 -11.08 37.37 -13.16
CA ALA A 255 -10.70 36.10 -13.79
C ALA A 255 -11.05 34.89 -12.90
N ARG A 256 -10.91 35.05 -11.57
CA ARG A 256 -11.26 34.02 -10.57
C ARG A 256 -12.74 33.69 -10.56
N GLU A 257 -13.60 34.62 -10.97
CA GLU A 257 -15.05 34.45 -11.05
C GLU A 257 -15.50 33.82 -12.37
N TYR A 258 -14.65 33.79 -13.40
CA TYR A 258 -15.02 33.14 -14.66
C TYR A 258 -15.10 31.62 -14.51
N PRO A 259 -16.26 31.00 -14.80
CA PRO A 259 -16.46 29.57 -14.63
C PRO A 259 -15.49 28.74 -15.48
N ALA A 260 -15.15 29.20 -16.68
CA ALA A 260 -14.19 28.52 -17.56
C ALA A 260 -12.78 28.44 -16.97
N LEU A 261 -12.29 29.53 -16.38
CA LEU A 261 -10.94 29.59 -15.80
C LEU A 261 -10.86 28.77 -14.51
N ARG A 262 -11.90 28.81 -13.68
CA ARG A 262 -12.05 27.93 -12.51
C ARG A 262 -12.03 26.45 -12.90
N THR A 263 -12.72 26.09 -13.98
CA THR A 263 -12.77 24.71 -14.48
C THR A 263 -11.40 24.27 -15.00
N LEU A 264 -10.71 25.14 -15.75
CA LEU A 264 -9.37 24.87 -16.29
C LEU A 264 -8.32 24.71 -15.18
N LEU A 265 -8.32 25.59 -14.17
CA LEU A 265 -7.43 25.47 -13.01
C LEU A 265 -7.74 24.21 -12.18
N SER A 266 -9.03 23.88 -12.01
CA SER A 266 -9.44 22.65 -11.32
C SER A 266 -8.95 21.41 -12.06
N LEU A 267 -9.06 21.40 -13.39
CA LEU A 267 -8.56 20.32 -14.23
C LEU A 267 -7.04 20.20 -14.14
N LEU A 268 -6.32 21.32 -14.17
CA LEU A 268 -4.86 21.36 -14.01
C LEU A 268 -4.43 20.85 -12.62
N LEU A 269 -5.19 21.17 -11.57
CA LEU A 269 -4.98 20.67 -10.21
C LEU A 269 -5.22 19.16 -10.12
N ILE A 270 -6.28 18.64 -10.74
CA ILE A 270 -6.54 17.19 -10.84
C ILE A 270 -5.38 16.50 -11.59
N LEU A 271 -4.93 17.07 -12.71
CA LEU A 271 -3.84 16.50 -13.51
C LEU A 271 -2.51 16.51 -12.73
N SER A 272 -2.23 17.61 -12.01
CA SER A 272 -1.07 17.73 -11.13
C SER A 272 -1.13 16.74 -9.98
N PHE A 273 -2.29 16.56 -9.36
CA PHE A 273 -2.51 15.56 -8.33
C PHE A 273 -2.29 14.15 -8.86
N LEU A 274 -2.89 13.79 -10.01
CA LEU A 274 -2.68 12.51 -10.68
C LEU A 274 -1.21 12.28 -11.03
N TYR A 275 -0.52 13.30 -11.53
CA TYR A 275 0.91 13.23 -11.84
C TYR A 275 1.76 13.02 -10.58
N LEU A 276 1.47 13.74 -9.49
CA LEU A 276 2.13 13.54 -8.19
C LEU A 276 1.87 12.13 -7.67
N LEU A 277 0.65 11.61 -7.83
CA LEU A 277 0.28 10.26 -7.43
C LEU A 277 1.04 9.20 -8.23
N TYR A 278 1.05 9.34 -9.56
CA TYR A 278 1.84 8.50 -10.45
C TYR A 278 3.33 8.55 -10.09
N ARG A 279 3.88 9.76 -9.87
CA ARG A 279 5.29 9.96 -9.49
C ARG A 279 5.60 9.34 -8.14
N PHE A 280 4.70 9.46 -7.17
CA PHE A 280 4.84 8.88 -5.84
C PHE A 280 4.79 7.36 -5.86
N LEU A 281 3.87 6.80 -6.66
CA LEU A 281 3.76 5.35 -6.88
C LEU A 281 5.00 4.80 -7.60
N ARG A 282 5.47 5.48 -8.66
CA ARG A 282 6.66 5.06 -9.42
C ARG A 282 7.94 5.14 -8.58
N LYS A 283 8.13 6.22 -7.80
CA LYS A 283 9.28 6.37 -6.89
C LYS A 283 9.32 5.33 -5.75
N ARG A 284 8.20 4.66 -5.45
CA ARG A 284 8.14 3.56 -4.47
C ARG A 284 8.23 2.18 -5.10
N GLY A 285 8.14 2.05 -6.42
CA GLY A 285 8.27 0.78 -7.14
C GLY A 285 9.70 0.29 -7.33
N GLU A 286 10.70 1.15 -7.11
CA GLU A 286 12.11 0.89 -7.44
C GLU A 286 13.06 0.96 -6.24
N LYS A 287 12.53 1.00 -5.00
CA LYS A 287 13.36 0.62 -3.85
C LYS A 287 13.16 -0.87 -3.65
N PRO A 288 14.10 -1.74 -4.08
CA PRO A 288 14.10 -3.09 -3.55
C PRO A 288 14.07 -2.94 -2.04
N VAL A 289 13.07 -3.54 -1.39
CA VAL A 289 13.06 -3.66 0.06
C VAL A 289 14.39 -4.33 0.39
N GLU A 290 15.31 -3.61 1.02
CA GLU A 290 16.59 -4.15 1.45
C GLU A 290 16.31 -5.33 2.40
N GLY A 291 16.28 -6.54 1.85
CA GLY A 291 15.87 -7.75 2.57
C GLY A 291 14.91 -8.68 1.83
N LEU A 292 14.43 -8.33 0.63
CA LEU A 292 13.68 -9.23 -0.26
C LEU A 292 14.43 -9.43 -1.58
N GLU A 293 15.67 -9.91 -1.49
CA GLU A 293 16.21 -10.73 -2.57
C GLU A 293 15.50 -12.08 -2.49
N TYR A 294 14.99 -12.51 -3.65
CA TYR A 294 14.48 -13.85 -3.87
C TYR A 294 15.44 -14.86 -3.23
N THR A 295 14.96 -15.55 -2.19
CA THR A 295 15.72 -16.57 -1.48
C THR A 295 15.92 -17.80 -2.37
N GLU A 296 16.89 -17.74 -3.28
CA GLU A 296 17.97 -18.70 -3.12
C GLU A 296 18.65 -18.33 -1.81
N GLN A 297 18.78 -19.30 -0.92
CA GLN A 297 19.46 -19.11 0.35
C GLN A 297 20.93 -18.67 0.10
N ARG A 298 21.18 -17.39 -0.19
CA ARG A 298 22.51 -16.82 -0.23
C ARG A 298 22.86 -16.45 1.19
N GLU A 299 23.97 -16.97 1.70
CA GLU A 299 24.51 -16.51 2.97
C GLU A 299 25.00 -15.09 2.78
N SER A 300 24.12 -14.12 3.06
CA SER A 300 24.49 -12.73 2.93
C SER A 300 25.55 -12.41 3.99
N LEU A 301 26.78 -12.15 3.56
CA LEU A 301 27.81 -11.47 4.35
C LEU A 301 27.43 -9.99 4.50
N ARG A 302 26.24 -9.69 5.05
CA ARG A 302 25.88 -8.30 5.35
C ARG A 302 26.68 -7.86 6.56
N GLU A 303 27.52 -6.85 6.35
CA GLU A 303 27.98 -5.99 7.43
C GLU A 303 26.75 -5.41 8.10
N HIS A 304 26.48 -5.84 9.34
CA HIS A 304 25.75 -4.96 10.22
C HIS A 304 26.59 -3.68 10.30
N LYS A 305 26.06 -2.56 9.81
CA LYS A 305 26.47 -1.23 10.25
C LYS A 305 26.16 -1.16 11.75
N VAL A 306 27.04 -1.78 12.54
CA VAL A 306 27.08 -1.66 13.97
C VAL A 306 27.45 -0.20 14.20
N GLN A 307 26.43 0.62 14.41
CA GLN A 307 26.59 1.87 15.14
C GLN A 307 27.47 1.55 16.34
N ARG A 308 28.67 2.14 16.39
CA ARG A 308 29.68 2.05 17.45
C ARG A 308 29.03 1.81 18.82
N ARG A 309 28.85 0.55 19.17
CA ARG A 309 28.60 0.08 20.52
C ARG A 309 29.56 -1.07 20.72
N LYS A 310 30.44 -0.84 21.69
CA LYS A 310 31.52 -1.69 22.18
C LYS A 310 31.33 -3.16 21.83
N ALA A 311 32.39 -3.73 21.24
CA ALA A 311 32.66 -5.15 21.03
C ALA A 311 31.95 -6.07 22.05
N VAL A 312 30.73 -6.48 21.74
CA VAL A 312 30.14 -7.68 22.32
C VAL A 312 30.49 -8.77 21.32
N ARG A 313 31.42 -9.65 21.68
CA ARG A 313 31.61 -10.93 20.99
C ARG A 313 30.23 -11.58 20.93
N GLU A 314 29.67 -11.77 19.74
CA GLU A 314 28.45 -12.55 19.55
C GLU A 314 28.68 -13.90 20.24
N LYS A 315 27.84 -14.22 21.23
CA LYS A 315 27.92 -15.48 21.96
C LYS A 315 27.57 -16.60 20.98
N GLU A 316 28.36 -17.67 20.94
CA GLU A 316 28.10 -18.83 20.09
C GLU A 316 26.69 -19.38 20.41
N PRO A 317 25.84 -19.63 19.40
CA PRO A 317 24.47 -20.10 19.60
C PRO A 317 24.43 -21.52 20.20
N ASP A 318 23.34 -21.88 20.88
CA ASP A 318 23.26 -23.16 21.60
C ASP A 318 22.95 -24.36 20.68
N GLY A 319 22.27 -24.16 19.54
CA GLY A 319 21.90 -25.24 18.61
C GLY A 319 23.06 -25.77 17.75
N LEU A 320 23.16 -27.09 17.54
CA LEU A 320 24.26 -27.72 16.78
C LEU A 320 24.36 -27.21 15.33
N TYR A 321 23.22 -27.10 14.63
CA TYR A 321 23.17 -26.53 13.27
C TYR A 321 23.55 -25.04 13.25
N GLU A 322 23.14 -24.30 14.28
CA GLU A 322 23.43 -22.88 14.41
C GLU A 322 24.91 -22.64 14.70
N LYS A 323 25.55 -23.53 15.49
CA LYS A 323 27.00 -23.53 15.74
C LYS A 323 27.78 -23.75 14.47
N LEU A 324 27.40 -24.74 13.65
CA LEU A 324 28.06 -25.00 12.37
C LEU A 324 27.99 -23.78 11.46
N ARG A 325 26.80 -23.19 11.31
CA ARG A 325 26.57 -21.98 10.50
C ARG A 325 27.36 -20.78 11.02
N TYR A 326 27.41 -20.60 12.34
CA TYR A 326 28.19 -19.54 12.97
C TYR A 326 29.70 -19.70 12.70
N ARG A 327 30.23 -20.93 12.82
CA ARG A 327 31.65 -21.23 12.54
C ARG A 327 31.99 -21.03 11.06
N TYR A 328 31.14 -21.49 10.15
CA TYR A 328 31.33 -21.29 8.70
C TYR A 328 31.28 -19.80 8.32
N ARG A 329 30.35 -19.01 8.89
CA ARG A 329 30.29 -17.56 8.67
C ARG A 329 31.58 -16.86 9.14
N ASN A 330 32.09 -17.22 10.31
CA ASN A 330 33.35 -16.67 10.83
C ASN A 330 34.54 -17.05 9.96
N TYR A 331 34.54 -18.24 9.37
CA TYR A 331 35.53 -18.67 8.39
C TYR A 331 35.49 -17.83 7.11
N LEU A 332 34.31 -17.62 6.52
CA LEU A 332 34.15 -16.77 5.33
C LEU A 332 34.57 -15.31 5.59
N LEU A 333 34.28 -14.78 6.78
CA LEU A 333 34.74 -13.44 7.18
C LEU A 333 36.27 -13.34 7.32
N LYS A 334 36.95 -14.44 7.66
CA LYS A 334 38.42 -14.50 7.69
C LYS A 334 38.98 -14.58 6.28
N LEU A 335 38.44 -15.46 5.43
CA LEU A 335 38.80 -15.57 4.01
C LEU A 335 38.67 -14.24 3.26
N ARG A 336 37.68 -13.43 3.59
CA ARG A 336 37.51 -12.07 3.02
C ARG A 336 38.71 -11.14 3.28
N LYS A 337 39.55 -11.41 4.27
CA LYS A 337 40.79 -10.65 4.52
C LYS A 337 41.94 -11.06 3.60
N GLU A 338 41.88 -12.24 3.03
CA GLU A 338 42.91 -12.84 2.19
C GLU A 338 42.52 -12.80 0.71
N MET A 339 41.21 -12.65 0.43
CA MET A 339 40.65 -12.61 -0.90
C MET A 339 39.50 -11.62 -0.99
N GLU A 340 39.40 -10.91 -2.12
CA GLU A 340 38.28 -10.01 -2.38
C GLU A 340 37.01 -10.83 -2.67
N ILE A 341 36.10 -10.87 -1.69
CA ILE A 341 34.76 -11.44 -1.83
C ILE A 341 33.77 -10.29 -2.00
N HIS A 342 33.19 -10.19 -3.19
CA HIS A 342 32.13 -9.26 -3.51
C HIS A 342 30.77 -9.80 -3.09
N LEU A 343 29.82 -8.89 -2.86
CA LEU A 343 28.45 -9.22 -2.45
C LEU A 343 27.67 -10.03 -3.49
N TYR A 344 28.12 -10.02 -4.74
CA TYR A 344 27.50 -10.72 -5.86
C TYR A 344 28.15 -12.07 -6.16
N ASP A 345 29.26 -12.41 -5.51
CA ASP A 345 29.97 -13.65 -5.77
C ASP A 345 29.14 -14.86 -5.30
N THR A 346 29.02 -15.87 -6.15
CA THR A 346 28.36 -17.13 -5.79
C THR A 346 29.26 -17.99 -4.91
N SER A 347 28.68 -18.95 -4.19
CA SER A 347 29.45 -19.92 -3.39
C SER A 347 30.37 -20.80 -4.24
N GLU A 348 30.18 -20.83 -5.56
CA GLU A 348 31.05 -21.53 -6.52
C GLU A 348 32.19 -20.63 -7.00
N GLU A 349 31.92 -19.36 -7.28
CA GLU A 349 32.95 -18.36 -7.62
C GLU A 349 33.90 -18.09 -6.46
N ILE A 350 33.38 -18.02 -5.22
CA ILE A 350 34.21 -17.92 -4.02
C ILE A 350 35.11 -19.16 -3.88
N ALA A 351 34.64 -20.34 -4.28
CA ALA A 351 35.41 -21.57 -4.16
C ALA A 351 36.54 -21.64 -5.18
N GLN A 352 36.28 -21.26 -6.43
CA GLN A 352 37.34 -21.21 -7.45
C GLN A 352 38.45 -20.25 -7.05
N ARG A 353 38.11 -19.08 -6.51
CA ARG A 353 39.12 -18.12 -6.03
C ARG A 353 39.77 -18.57 -4.71
N ALA A 354 39.04 -19.28 -3.83
CA ALA A 354 39.60 -19.81 -2.60
C ALA A 354 40.54 -20.99 -2.84
N GLU A 355 40.37 -21.76 -3.91
CA GLU A 355 41.34 -22.79 -4.35
C GLU A 355 42.69 -22.17 -4.77
N GLU A 356 42.70 -20.92 -5.22
CA GLU A 356 43.92 -20.19 -5.58
C GLU A 356 44.67 -19.63 -4.35
N VAL A 357 43.96 -19.43 -3.23
CA VAL A 357 44.48 -18.71 -2.04
C VAL A 357 44.61 -19.62 -0.81
N SER A 358 43.85 -20.71 -0.73
CA SER A 358 43.74 -21.57 0.44
C SER A 358 43.95 -23.04 0.10
N SER A 359 44.70 -23.69 0.98
CA SER A 359 44.97 -25.12 1.10
C SER A 359 43.73 -26.03 1.06
N LYS A 360 44.01 -27.34 0.96
CA LYS A 360 43.05 -28.47 0.93
C LYS A 360 41.96 -28.39 2.01
N GLU A 361 42.20 -27.70 3.12
CA GLU A 361 41.21 -27.50 4.18
C GLU A 361 39.97 -26.70 3.75
N HIS A 362 40.05 -25.77 2.79
CA HIS A 362 38.87 -25.03 2.30
C HIS A 362 37.83 -25.98 1.68
N VAL A 363 38.32 -26.94 0.90
CA VAL A 363 37.50 -27.94 0.22
C VAL A 363 36.75 -28.80 1.25
N GLU A 364 37.44 -29.23 2.31
CA GLU A 364 36.84 -30.04 3.38
C GLU A 364 35.83 -29.25 4.23
N ILE A 365 36.16 -28.01 4.62
CA ILE A 365 35.24 -27.13 5.37
C ILE A 365 33.96 -26.89 4.57
N ARG A 366 34.08 -26.63 3.26
CA ARG A 366 32.93 -26.43 2.38
C ARG A 366 32.10 -27.70 2.22
N LYS A 367 32.77 -28.84 2.00
CA LYS A 367 32.11 -30.14 1.82
C LYS A 367 31.27 -30.50 3.03
N ILE A 368 31.84 -30.41 4.23
CA ILE A 368 31.12 -30.67 5.49
C ILE A 368 29.89 -29.74 5.61
N TYR A 369 30.04 -28.46 5.27
CA TYR A 369 28.93 -27.51 5.35
C TYR A 369 27.83 -27.79 4.31
N GLN A 370 28.18 -28.13 3.07
CA GLN A 370 27.23 -28.43 2.00
C GLN A 370 26.46 -29.73 2.28
N GLU A 371 27.15 -30.80 2.69
CA GLU A 371 26.53 -32.09 3.05
C GLU A 371 25.48 -31.90 4.16
N VAL A 372 25.80 -31.10 5.18
CA VAL A 372 24.85 -30.78 6.25
C VAL A 372 23.67 -29.96 5.75
N ARG A 373 23.95 -28.97 4.89
CA ARG A 373 22.95 -28.00 4.43
C ARG A 373 21.93 -28.59 3.48
N TYR A 374 22.34 -29.51 2.61
CA TYR A 374 21.46 -30.22 1.69
C TYR A 374 20.84 -31.48 2.30
N GLY A 375 21.07 -31.72 3.60
CA GLY A 375 20.45 -32.81 4.35
C GLY A 375 21.06 -34.19 4.08
N GLU A 376 22.24 -34.25 3.46
CA GLU A 376 22.99 -35.48 3.19
C GLU A 376 23.67 -36.00 4.47
N ARG A 377 23.90 -35.12 5.45
CA ARG A 377 24.56 -35.45 6.72
C ARG A 377 23.92 -34.71 7.90
N THR A 378 23.75 -35.39 9.03
CA THR A 378 23.22 -34.77 10.27
C THR A 378 24.34 -34.16 11.10
N VAL A 379 24.08 -33.01 11.74
CA VAL A 379 25.09 -32.36 12.59
C VAL A 379 25.22 -33.10 13.91
N THR A 380 26.35 -33.77 14.09
CA THR A 380 26.78 -34.38 15.36
C THR A 380 27.84 -33.53 16.05
N ILE A 381 28.08 -33.80 17.34
CA ILE A 381 29.16 -33.13 18.11
C ILE A 381 30.53 -33.46 17.51
N GLU A 382 30.73 -34.70 17.05
CA GLU A 382 31.94 -35.16 16.37
C GLU A 382 32.20 -34.35 15.09
N LEU A 383 31.17 -34.15 14.25
CA LEU A 383 31.28 -33.36 13.03
C LEU A 383 31.63 -31.89 13.30
N LEU A 384 31.12 -31.31 14.38
CA LEU A 384 31.50 -29.96 14.81
C LEU A 384 32.95 -29.87 15.29
N ASN A 385 33.46 -30.93 15.93
CA ASN A 385 34.86 -31.00 16.36
C ASN A 385 35.79 -31.17 15.17
N ASP A 386 35.44 -32.04 14.21
CA ASP A 386 36.18 -32.19 12.95
C ASP A 386 36.23 -30.87 12.19
N PHE A 387 35.08 -30.20 12.05
CA PHE A 387 35.00 -28.88 11.42
C PHE A 387 35.86 -27.83 12.14
N SER A 388 35.90 -27.86 13.47
CA SER A 388 36.79 -26.99 14.26
C SER A 388 38.26 -27.30 14.07
N LYS A 389 38.62 -28.58 13.92
CA LYS A 389 40.00 -29.00 13.68
C LYS A 389 40.50 -28.46 12.34
N TYR A 390 39.71 -28.58 11.28
CA TYR A 390 40.06 -27.99 9.98
C TYR A 390 40.20 -26.46 10.03
N LEU A 391 39.41 -25.79 10.88
CA LEU A 391 39.51 -24.34 11.10
C LEU A 391 40.76 -23.92 11.91
N GLU A 392 41.31 -24.82 12.73
CA GLU A 392 42.53 -24.59 13.51
C GLU A 392 43.78 -24.95 12.70
N ASP A 393 43.73 -26.03 11.91
CA ASP A 393 44.81 -26.43 11.01
C ASP A 393 45.04 -25.36 9.92
N SER A 394 43.97 -24.78 9.37
CA SER A 394 44.05 -23.64 8.43
C SER A 394 44.61 -22.35 9.07
N GLN A 395 44.78 -22.30 10.40
CA GLN A 395 45.40 -21.17 11.11
C GLN A 395 46.89 -21.37 11.36
N ASN A 396 47.40 -22.61 11.29
CA ASN A 396 48.78 -22.96 11.62
C ASN A 396 49.69 -23.08 10.38
N GLU A 397 49.17 -22.94 9.15
CA GLU A 397 49.96 -22.89 7.91
C GLU A 397 50.49 -21.48 7.55
N LYS A 398 50.43 -20.52 8.48
CA LYS A 398 51.15 -19.23 8.41
C LYS A 398 52.35 -19.23 9.34
#